data_AF-A0AAX4HTB2-F1
#
_entry.id   AF-A0AAX4HTB2-F1
#
_cell.length_a   1.000
_cell.length_b   1.000
_cell.length_c   1.000
_cell.angle_alpha   90.00
_cell.angle_beta   90.00
_cell.angle_gamma   90.00
#
_symmetry.space_group_name_H-M   'P 1'
#
loop_
_entity.id
_entity.type
_entity.pdbx_description
1 polymer ?
#
loop_
_entity_poly.entity_id
_entity_poly.type
_entity_poly.pdbx_seq_one_letter_code
_entity_poly.pdbx_strand_id
1 'polypeptide(L)'
;MSDYPQERYIELENNPYLLGRITLHQVKEQFHAEVDIINKESHKIFKHVDIVYQQHTAEEALIVGVQRLRKFLDSVEKSADDSEEKPDILH
;
A
#
# COMPACT_ATOMS: atom_id res chain seq x y z
N MET A 1 25.78 8.88 -7.20
CA MET A 1 25.10 8.69 -5.90
C MET A 1 23.85 7.89 -6.20
N SER A 2 23.60 6.78 -5.49
CA SER A 2 22.36 6.05 -5.66
C SER A 2 21.30 6.76 -4.81
N ASP A 3 20.33 7.39 -5.46
CA ASP A 3 19.23 8.10 -4.79
C ASP A 3 18.21 7.15 -4.15
N TYR A 4 18.59 5.90 -3.84
CA TYR A 4 17.72 4.84 -3.37
C TYR A 4 18.20 4.28 -2.02
N PRO A 5 17.29 3.86 -1.12
CA PRO A 5 15.84 3.78 -1.33
C PRO A 5 15.14 5.15 -1.34
N GLN A 6 14.01 5.24 -2.04
CA GLN A 6 13.13 6.42 -2.02
C GLN A 6 11.77 6.07 -1.43
N GLU A 7 11.33 6.84 -0.46
CA GLU A 7 9.99 6.72 0.09
C GLU A 7 9.03 7.68 -0.60
N ARG A 8 7.82 7.18 -0.88
CA ARG A 8 6.68 7.96 -1.34
C ARG A 8 5.50 7.67 -0.43
N TYR A 9 4.93 8.73 0.13
CA TYR A 9 3.78 8.66 1.02
C TYR A 9 2.52 9.01 0.25
N ILE A 10 1.46 8.26 0.48
CA ILE A 10 0.15 8.40 -0.16
C ILE A 10 -0.87 8.60 0.96
N GLU A 11 -1.62 9.69 0.89
CA GLU A 11 -2.70 9.95 1.84
C GLU A 11 -3.86 8.98 1.58
N LEU A 12 -4.40 8.41 2.66
CA LEU A 12 -5.58 7.57 2.62
C LEU A 12 -6.78 8.42 3.03
N GLU A 13 -7.65 8.77 2.07
CA GLU A 13 -8.77 9.71 2.30
C GLU A 13 -9.71 9.23 3.43
N ASN A 14 -9.88 7.92 3.56
CA ASN A 14 -10.79 7.31 4.54
C ASN A 14 -10.16 7.14 5.94
N ASN A 15 -8.87 7.43 6.13
CA ASN A 15 -8.21 7.28 7.44
C ASN A 15 -7.07 8.30 7.66
N PRO A 16 -7.25 9.34 8.48
CA PRO A 16 -6.26 10.40 8.67
C PRO A 16 -5.01 9.97 9.45
N TYR A 17 -5.05 8.81 10.13
CA TYR A 17 -3.95 8.31 10.96
C TYR A 17 -3.03 7.34 10.22
N LEU A 18 -3.44 6.88 9.03
CA LEU A 18 -2.70 5.91 8.23
C LEU A 18 -2.23 6.56 6.93
N LEU A 19 -1.10 6.08 6.43
CA LEU A 19 -0.54 6.46 5.13
C LEU A 19 -0.17 5.21 4.35
N GLY A 20 -0.39 5.24 3.05
CA GLY A 20 0.32 4.33 2.15
C GLY A 20 1.79 4.75 2.07
N ARG A 21 2.71 3.80 2.16
CA ARG A 21 4.13 4.00 1.91
C ARG A 21 4.56 3.10 0.76
N ILE A 22 5.20 3.69 -0.24
CA ILE A 22 5.88 2.97 -1.31
C ILE A 22 7.37 3.24 -1.20
N THR A 23 8.15 2.20 -0.93
CA THR A 23 9.61 2.29 -0.85
C THR A 23 10.21 1.73 -2.13
N LEU A 24 10.81 2.60 -2.94
CA LEU A 24 11.49 2.22 -4.17
C LEU A 24 12.93 1.82 -3.88
N HIS A 25 13.33 0.66 -4.39
CA HIS A 25 14.69 0.16 -4.32
C HIS A 25 15.25 0.01 -5.72
N GLN A 26 16.50 0.43 -5.92
CA GLN A 26 17.24 0.08 -7.13
C GLN A 26 18.12 -1.14 -6.85
N VAL A 27 17.92 -2.20 -7.61
CA VAL A 27 18.72 -3.43 -7.55
C VAL A 27 19.33 -3.67 -8.91
N LYS A 28 20.63 -3.37 -9.04
CA LYS A 28 21.36 -3.37 -10.32
C LYS A 28 20.68 -2.43 -11.34
N GLU A 29 20.16 -2.97 -12.43
CA GLU A 29 19.48 -2.26 -13.52
C GLU A 29 17.95 -2.29 -13.39
N GLN A 30 17.42 -2.82 -12.29
CA GLN A 30 15.98 -2.98 -12.05
C GLN A 30 15.51 -2.18 -10.83
N PHE A 31 14.21 -1.92 -10.80
CA PHE A 31 13.54 -1.21 -9.72
C PHE A 31 12.47 -2.07 -9.08
N HIS A 32 12.50 -2.10 -7.74
CA HIS A 32 11.53 -2.79 -6.91
C HIS A 32 10.75 -1.76 -6.08
N ALA A 33 9.54 -2.09 -5.66
CA ALA A 33 8.76 -1.28 -4.75
C ALA A 33 8.18 -2.14 -3.63
N GLU A 34 8.43 -1.78 -2.38
CA GLU A 34 7.70 -2.32 -1.24
C GLU A 34 6.48 -1.44 -0.96
N VAL A 35 5.31 -2.06 -0.77
CA VAL A 35 4.06 -1.36 -0.52
C VAL A 35 3.57 -1.69 0.88
N ASP A 36 3.47 -0.67 1.73
CA ASP A 36 3.03 -0.77 3.11
C ASP A 36 1.91 0.23 3.42
N ILE A 37 1.17 -0.05 4.48
CA ILE A 37 0.37 0.94 5.20
C ILE A 37 1.05 1.16 6.54
N ILE A 38 1.34 2.41 6.85
CA ILE A 38 2.03 2.81 8.07
C ILE A 38 1.15 3.74 8.90
N ASN A 39 1.42 3.82 10.19
CA ASN A 39 0.87 4.87 11.03
C ASN A 39 1.62 6.19 10.77
N LYS A 40 0.87 7.28 10.54
CA LYS A 40 1.40 8.60 10.15
C LYS A 40 2.37 9.21 11.17
N GLU A 41 2.15 9.00 12.46
CA GLU A 41 2.97 9.61 13.52
C GLU A 41 4.20 8.77 13.87
N SER A 42 3.99 7.46 14.06
CA SER A 42 5.06 6.55 14.51
C SER A 42 5.89 5.96 13.38
N HIS A 43 5.41 6.07 12.13
CA HIS A 43 5.96 5.39 10.95
C HIS A 43 6.03 3.86 11.08
N LYS A 44 5.37 3.30 12.11
CA LYS A 44 5.30 1.86 12.30
C LYS A 44 4.45 1.25 11.20
N ILE A 45 4.96 0.17 10.59
CA ILE A 45 4.22 -0.62 9.61
C ILE A 45 3.00 -1.21 10.31
N PHE A 46 1.83 -0.81 9.84
CA PHE A 46 0.55 -1.35 10.26
C PHE A 46 0.23 -2.61 9.47
N LYS A 47 0.46 -2.57 8.16
CA LYS A 47 0.22 -3.69 7.25
C LYS A 47 1.20 -3.66 6.09
N HIS A 48 1.83 -4.79 5.82
CA HIS A 48 2.53 -5.01 4.56
C HIS A 48 1.51 -5.45 3.50
N VAL A 49 1.51 -4.79 2.34
CA VAL A 49 0.52 -5.01 1.27
C VAL A 49 1.06 -5.95 0.20
N ASP A 50 2.17 -5.59 -0.45
CA ASP A 50 2.76 -6.37 -1.54
C ASP A 50 4.20 -5.89 -1.83
N ILE A 51 4.93 -6.67 -2.64
CA ILE A 51 6.24 -6.26 -3.18
C ILE A 51 6.20 -6.37 -4.70
N VAL A 52 6.53 -5.27 -5.37
CA VAL A 52 6.71 -5.19 -6.82
C VAL A 52 8.18 -5.42 -7.14
N TYR A 53 8.45 -6.37 -8.03
CA TYR A 53 9.82 -6.71 -8.45
C TYR A 53 10.06 -6.41 -9.93
N GLN A 54 11.35 -6.29 -10.29
CA GLN A 54 11.86 -6.31 -11.67
C GLN A 54 11.27 -5.28 -12.64
N GLN A 55 10.95 -4.07 -12.18
CA GLN A 55 10.48 -3.00 -13.07
C GLN A 55 11.67 -2.34 -13.78
N HIS A 56 11.44 -1.78 -14.97
CA HIS A 56 12.52 -1.20 -15.78
C HIS A 56 12.85 0.23 -15.34
N THR A 57 11.87 0.94 -14.79
CA THR A 57 12.07 2.29 -14.24
C THR A 57 11.49 2.43 -12.83
N ALA A 58 12.00 3.40 -12.08
CA ALA A 58 11.47 3.74 -10.77
C ALA A 58 10.03 4.26 -10.84
N GLU A 59 9.67 4.95 -11.92
CA GLU A 59 8.31 5.42 -12.17
C GLU A 59 7.34 4.26 -12.38
N GLU A 60 7.72 3.24 -13.18
CA GLU A 60 6.92 2.03 -13.32
C GLU A 60 6.72 1.32 -11.98
N ALA A 61 7.79 1.14 -11.21
CA ALA A 61 7.72 0.55 -9.87
C ALA A 61 6.78 1.32 -8.94
N LEU A 62 6.80 2.65 -9.01
CA LEU A 62 5.89 3.51 -8.26
C LEU A 62 4.43 3.32 -8.72
N ILE A 63 4.16 3.42 -10.03
CA ILE A 63 2.81 3.28 -10.60
C ILE A 63 2.21 1.93 -10.23
N VAL A 64 2.97 0.84 -10.41
CA VAL A 64 2.51 -0.50 -10.06
C VAL A 64 2.30 -0.61 -8.55
N GLY A 65 3.19 -0.05 -7.73
CA GLY A 65 3.02 -0.01 -6.27
C GLY A 65 1.73 0.69 -5.83
N VAL A 66 1.39 1.84 -6.44
CA VAL A 66 0.14 2.57 -6.19
C VAL A 66 -1.07 1.71 -6.58
N GLN A 67 -1.01 1.03 -7.73
CA GLN A 67 -2.09 0.14 -8.17
C GLN A 67 -2.30 -1.03 -7.20
N ARG A 68 -1.22 -1.61 -6.65
CA ARG A 68 -1.31 -2.66 -5.62
C ARG A 68 -1.94 -2.17 -4.34
N LEU A 69 -1.54 -0.99 -3.87
CA LEU A 69 -2.14 -0.36 -2.70
C LEU A 69 -3.65 -0.14 -2.92
N ARG A 70 -4.05 0.46 -4.04
CA ARG A 70 -5.46 0.69 -4.35
C ARG A 70 -6.27 -0.61 -4.37
N LYS A 71 -5.77 -1.63 -5.08
CA LYS A 71 -6.44 -2.93 -5.17
C LYS A 71 -6.62 -3.57 -3.79
N PHE A 72 -5.65 -3.42 -2.90
CA PHE A 72 -5.76 -3.89 -1.52
C PHE A 72 -6.86 -3.14 -0.76
N LEU A 73 -6.87 -1.81 -0.81
CA LEU A 73 -7.89 -0.99 -0.14
C LEU A 73 -9.30 -1.35 -0.64
N ASP A 74 -9.50 -1.43 -1.96
CA ASP A 74 -10.77 -1.82 -2.57
C ASP A 74 -11.24 -3.22 -2.08
N SER A 75 -10.31 -4.14 -1.80
CA SER A 75 -10.63 -5.48 -1.31
C SER A 75 -11.05 -5.50 0.17
N VAL A 76 -10.45 -4.61 0.98
CA VAL A 76 -10.79 -4.47 2.40
C VAL A 76 -12.16 -3.82 2.55
N GLU A 77 -12.46 -2.79 1.77
CA GLU A 77 -13.77 -2.12 1.79
C GLU A 77 -14.91 -3.10 1.44
N LYS A 78 -14.77 -3.90 0.39
CA LYS A 78 -15.77 -4.92 0.03
C LYS A 78 -15.97 -5.99 1.11
N SER A 79 -14.88 -6.39 1.76
CA SER A 79 -14.97 -7.40 2.83
C SER A 79 -15.63 -6.86 4.10
N ALA A 80 -15.60 -5.54 4.32
CA ALA A 80 -16.29 -4.91 5.44
C ALA A 80 -17.81 -4.82 5.19
N ASP A 81 -18.22 -4.49 3.97
CA ASP A 81 -19.63 -4.36 3.56
C ASP A 81 -20.38 -5.71 3.67
N ASP A 82 -19.74 -6.81 3.27
CA ASP A 82 -20.31 -8.17 3.37
C ASP A 82 -20.50 -8.65 4.83
N SER A 83 -19.88 -7.99 5.82
CA SER A 83 -19.92 -8.39 7.23
C SER A 83 -20.98 -7.68 8.07
N GLU A 84 -21.65 -6.65 7.53
CA GLU A 84 -22.72 -5.92 8.24
C GLU A 84 -24.14 -6.49 7.99
N GLU A 85 -24.33 -7.39 7.02
CA GLU A 85 -25.63 -8.05 6.75
C GLU A 85 -25.85 -9.34 7.57
N LYS A 86 -25.96 -9.27 8.90
CA LYS A 86 -26.76 -10.25 9.68
C LYS A 86 -27.35 -9.64 10.96
N PRO A 87 -28.55 -9.04 10.90
CA PRO A 87 -29.46 -9.11 12.03
C PRO A 87 -30.10 -10.52 12.02
N ASP A 88 -29.51 -11.47 12.75
CA ASP A 88 -30.26 -12.66 13.16
C ASP A 88 -31.32 -12.21 14.17
N ILE A 89 -32.46 -11.79 13.62
CA ILE A 89 -33.69 -11.54 14.37
C ILE A 89 -34.15 -12.91 14.89
N LEU A 90 -34.01 -13.13 16.20
CA LEU A 90 -34.67 -14.23 16.92
C LEU A 90 -36.17 -14.23 16.56
N HIS A 91 -36.69 -15.35 16.08
CA HIS A 91 -38.09 -15.77 16.26
C HIS A 91 -38.12 -17.25 16.64
#